data_AF-A0A7Y2DV90-F1
#
_entry.id   AF-A0A7Y2DV90-F1
#
_cell.length_a   1.000
_cell.length_b   1.000
_cell.length_c   1.000
_cell.angle_alpha   90.00
_cell.angle_beta   90.00
_cell.angle_gamma   90.00
#
_symmetry.space_group_name_H-M   'P 1'
#
loop_
_entity.id
_entity.type
_entity.pdbx_description
1 polymer ?
#
loop_
_entity_poly.entity_id
_entity_poly.type
_entity_poly.pdbx_seq_one_letter_code
_entity_poly.pdbx_strand_id
1 'polypeptide(L)'
;MDVYRKILVKLYEVTGGKQSNTVDFIDLVKGEGFYPSYDDILKQLTESAWITETSKQDSVQITHWGVKEAKKALAGGGVNSRELERNANRLKSEIKEFLVMTEEFVADLSEEKFKEVDKKLAVVKKAIDKLKPNF
;
A
#
# COMPACT_ATOMS: atom_id res chain seq x y z
N MET A 1 -1.70 7.44 -13.19
CA MET A 1 -1.26 6.04 -12.92
C MET A 1 -0.10 5.74 -13.85
N ASP A 2 1.01 5.20 -13.35
CA ASP A 2 2.15 4.81 -14.20
C ASP A 2 1.87 3.55 -15.04
N VAL A 3 2.69 3.30 -16.06
CA VAL A 3 2.51 2.20 -17.02
C VAL A 3 2.51 0.83 -16.32
N TYR A 4 3.40 0.61 -15.35
CA TYR A 4 3.51 -0.66 -14.64
C TYR A 4 2.23 -0.97 -13.85
N ARG A 5 1.71 0.02 -13.13
CA ARG A 5 0.44 -0.11 -12.42
C ARG A 5 -0.74 -0.27 -13.36
N LYS A 6 -0.74 0.41 -14.52
CA LYS A 6 -1.77 0.22 -15.55
C LYS A 6 -1.81 -1.23 -16.03
N ILE A 7 -0.65 -1.79 -16.41
CA ILE A 7 -0.52 -3.18 -16.84
C ILE A 7 -0.90 -4.16 -15.72
N LEU A 8 -0.47 -3.90 -14.49
CA LEU A 8 -0.81 -4.73 -13.33
C LEU A 8 -2.33 -4.75 -13.07
N VAL A 9 -3.00 -3.61 -13.20
CA VAL A 9 -4.46 -3.52 -13.08
C VAL A 9 -5.14 -4.34 -14.18
N LYS A 10 -4.65 -4.30 -15.42
CA LYS A 10 -5.18 -5.13 -16.50
C LYS A 10 -4.97 -6.62 -16.26
N LEU A 11 -3.81 -7.01 -15.76
CA LEU A 11 -3.56 -8.40 -15.37
C LEU A 11 -4.52 -8.83 -14.25
N TYR A 12 -4.78 -7.97 -13.27
CA TYR A 12 -5.74 -8.22 -12.21
C TYR A 12 -7.17 -8.38 -12.74
N GLU A 13 -7.60 -7.54 -13.69
CA GLU A 13 -8.92 -7.61 -14.34
C GLU A 13 -9.09 -8.94 -15.10
N VAL A 14 -8.10 -9.34 -15.91
CA VAL A 14 -8.13 -10.59 -16.69
C VAL A 14 -8.13 -11.83 -15.78
N THR A 15 -7.35 -11.80 -14.70
CA THR A 15 -7.26 -12.94 -13.76
C THR A 15 -8.40 -12.98 -12.75
N GLY A 16 -9.16 -11.89 -12.59
CA GLY A 16 -10.06 -11.70 -11.44
C GLY A 16 -9.33 -11.75 -10.10
N GLY A 17 -8.01 -11.49 -10.08
CA GLY A 17 -7.14 -11.62 -8.93
C GLY A 17 -6.81 -13.05 -8.49
N LYS A 18 -7.14 -14.08 -9.28
CA LYS A 18 -6.79 -15.47 -9.00
C LYS A 18 -5.32 -15.72 -9.33
N GLN A 19 -4.52 -16.04 -8.31
CA GLN A 19 -3.07 -16.27 -8.46
C GLN A 19 -2.75 -17.55 -9.26
N SER A 20 -3.69 -18.48 -9.35
CA SER A 20 -3.57 -19.69 -10.18
C SER A 20 -3.77 -19.43 -11.67
N ASN A 21 -4.29 -18.27 -12.06
CA ASN A 21 -4.60 -17.97 -13.45
C ASN A 21 -3.35 -17.47 -14.17
N THR A 22 -2.96 -18.22 -15.18
CA THR A 22 -1.85 -17.88 -16.07
C THR A 22 -2.35 -17.02 -17.23
N VAL A 23 -1.64 -15.94 -17.53
CA VAL A 23 -1.98 -14.99 -18.60
C VAL A 23 -0.83 -14.86 -19.56
N ASP A 24 -1.14 -14.87 -20.86
CA ASP A 24 -0.18 -14.50 -21.92
C ASP A 24 0.18 -13.02 -21.76
N PHE A 25 1.38 -12.76 -21.29
CA PHE A 25 1.79 -11.42 -20.90
C PHE A 25 2.15 -10.57 -22.11
N ILE A 26 2.69 -11.18 -23.17
CA ILE A 26 2.98 -10.49 -24.43
C ILE A 26 1.67 -9.96 -25.02
N ASP A 27 0.64 -10.80 -25.13
CA ASP A 27 -0.63 -10.40 -25.71
C ASP A 27 -1.33 -9.34 -24.87
N LEU A 28 -1.23 -9.44 -23.54
CA LEU A 28 -1.75 -8.42 -22.63
C LEU A 28 -1.07 -7.06 -22.84
N VAL A 29 0.26 -7.02 -22.88
CA VAL A 29 1.04 -5.78 -23.07
C VAL A 29 0.82 -5.20 -24.47
N LYS A 30 0.70 -6.05 -25.50
CA LYS A 30 0.31 -5.63 -26.87
C LYS A 30 -1.08 -5.01 -26.91
N GLY A 31 -2.06 -5.64 -26.28
CA GLY A 31 -3.44 -5.15 -26.23
C GLY A 31 -3.55 -3.76 -25.59
N GLU A 32 -2.67 -3.44 -24.65
CA GLU A 32 -2.60 -2.13 -24.01
C GLU A 32 -1.73 -1.10 -24.75
N GLY A 33 -1.10 -1.48 -25.87
CA GLY A 33 -0.30 -0.59 -26.71
C GLY A 33 1.14 -0.35 -26.21
N PHE A 34 1.67 -1.19 -25.32
CA PHE A 34 2.99 -1.01 -24.71
C PHE A 34 4.03 -2.07 -25.12
N TYR A 35 3.80 -2.77 -26.24
CA TYR A 35 4.73 -3.80 -26.72
C TYR A 35 6.19 -3.36 -26.87
N PRO A 36 6.51 -2.12 -27.34
CA PRO A 36 7.90 -1.67 -27.41
C PRO A 36 8.65 -1.65 -26.08
N SER A 37 7.93 -1.65 -24.94
CA SER A 37 8.49 -1.64 -23.59
C SER A 37 8.23 -2.95 -22.85
N TYR A 38 7.95 -4.04 -23.58
CA TYR A 38 7.61 -5.34 -22.98
C TYR A 38 8.65 -5.83 -21.98
N ASP A 39 9.92 -5.89 -22.38
CA ASP A 39 11.00 -6.43 -21.52
C ASP A 39 11.17 -5.61 -20.24
N ASP A 40 11.11 -4.27 -20.35
CA ASP A 40 11.20 -3.36 -19.20
C ASP A 40 10.00 -3.52 -18.26
N ILE A 41 8.80 -3.66 -18.81
CA ILE A 41 7.57 -3.85 -18.03
C ILE A 41 7.60 -5.19 -17.31
N LEU A 42 7.96 -6.27 -18.01
CA LEU A 42 8.09 -7.62 -17.43
C LEU A 42 9.11 -7.60 -16.30
N LYS A 43 10.31 -7.08 -16.57
CA LYS A 43 11.39 -6.97 -15.59
C LYS A 43 10.95 -6.20 -14.34
N GLN A 44 10.38 -5.01 -14.51
CA GLN A 44 9.96 -4.17 -13.39
C GLN A 44 8.87 -4.85 -12.53
N LEU A 45 7.89 -5.50 -13.16
CA LEU A 45 6.81 -6.18 -12.46
C LEU A 45 7.30 -7.43 -11.70
N THR A 46 8.24 -8.17 -12.29
CA THR A 46 8.88 -9.33 -11.66
C THR A 46 9.79 -8.91 -10.51
N GLU A 47 10.66 -7.91 -10.69
CA GLU A 47 11.53 -7.37 -9.63
C GLU A 47 10.74 -6.78 -8.46
N SER A 48 9.56 -6.21 -8.73
CA SER A 48 8.64 -5.73 -7.69
C SER A 48 7.84 -6.86 -7.02
N ALA A 49 8.06 -8.11 -7.40
CA ALA A 49 7.33 -9.30 -6.95
C ALA A 49 5.81 -9.22 -7.15
N TRP A 50 5.34 -8.40 -8.10
CA TRP A 50 3.90 -8.26 -8.41
C TRP A 50 3.40 -9.36 -9.33
N ILE A 51 4.28 -9.92 -10.16
CA ILE A 51 4.01 -11.08 -11.00
C ILE A 51 5.12 -12.12 -10.81
N THR A 52 4.84 -13.33 -11.28
CA THR A 52 5.84 -14.40 -11.41
C THR A 52 5.73 -15.03 -12.79
N GLU A 53 6.87 -15.28 -13.41
CA GLU A 53 6.94 -16.02 -14.66
C GLU A 53 6.62 -17.49 -14.43
N THR A 54 5.92 -18.10 -15.38
CA THR A 54 5.56 -19.52 -15.31
C THR A 54 6.46 -20.36 -16.21
N SER A 55 6.33 -21.68 -16.14
CA SER A 55 6.99 -22.60 -17.08
C SER A 55 6.45 -22.50 -18.51
N LYS A 56 5.29 -21.86 -18.71
CA LYS A 56 4.73 -21.60 -20.03
C LYS A 56 5.37 -20.33 -20.60
N GLN A 57 5.81 -20.40 -21.85
CA GLN A 57 6.45 -19.28 -22.55
C GLN A 57 5.58 -18.02 -22.49
N ASP A 58 6.24 -16.89 -22.22
CA ASP A 58 5.64 -15.55 -22.22
C ASP A 58 4.42 -15.38 -21.32
N SER A 59 4.27 -16.27 -20.33
CA SER A 59 3.08 -16.37 -19.50
C SER A 59 3.40 -16.11 -18.03
N VAL A 60 2.58 -15.28 -17.39
CA VAL A 60 2.78 -14.85 -16.00
C VAL A 60 1.56 -15.12 -15.14
N GLN A 61 1.78 -15.21 -13.84
CA GLN A 61 0.74 -15.24 -12.82
C GLN A 61 0.86 -14.00 -11.92
N ILE A 62 -0.29 -13.42 -11.54
CA ILE A 62 -0.32 -12.34 -10.56
C ILE A 62 -0.04 -12.91 -9.16
N THR A 63 0.82 -12.28 -8.39
CA THR A 63 1.12 -12.72 -7.01
C THR A 63 0.13 -12.11 -6.02
N HIS A 64 0.17 -12.56 -4.76
CA HIS A 64 -0.53 -11.89 -3.66
C HIS A 64 -0.19 -10.39 -3.54
N TRP A 65 1.08 -10.04 -3.75
CA TRP A 65 1.53 -8.64 -3.71
C TRP A 65 1.04 -7.85 -4.91
N GLY A 66 1.03 -8.45 -6.10
CA GLY A 66 0.46 -7.84 -7.29
C GLY A 66 -1.04 -7.57 -7.14
N VAL A 67 -1.80 -8.51 -6.57
CA VAL A 67 -3.24 -8.30 -6.30
C VAL A 67 -3.47 -7.12 -5.34
N LYS A 68 -2.66 -7.01 -4.27
CA LYS A 68 -2.76 -5.89 -3.34
C LYS A 68 -2.45 -4.55 -4.00
N GLU A 69 -1.36 -4.47 -4.78
CA GLU A 69 -1.00 -3.23 -5.46
C GLU A 69 -2.00 -2.88 -6.57
N ALA A 70 -2.55 -3.86 -7.31
CA ALA A 70 -3.60 -3.62 -8.31
C ALA A 70 -4.86 -3.01 -7.68
N LYS A 71 -5.33 -3.58 -6.56
CA LYS A 71 -6.47 -3.02 -5.81
C LYS A 71 -6.19 -1.61 -5.31
N LYS A 72 -4.97 -1.37 -4.84
CA LYS A 72 -4.54 -0.04 -4.41
C LYS A 72 -4.46 0.95 -5.57
N ALA A 73 -3.96 0.54 -6.72
CA ALA A 73 -3.90 1.36 -7.92
C ALA A 73 -5.32 1.71 -8.42
N LEU A 74 -6.24 0.75 -8.42
CA LEU A 74 -7.67 0.95 -8.72
C LEU A 74 -8.34 1.95 -7.75
N ALA A 75 -7.96 1.92 -6.47
CA ALA A 75 -8.43 2.86 -5.47
C ALA A 75 -7.74 4.26 -5.56
N GLY A 76 -6.97 4.54 -6.62
CA GLY A 76 -6.27 5.82 -6.81
C GLY A 76 -4.95 5.94 -6.05
N GLY A 77 -4.42 4.83 -5.53
CA GLY A 77 -3.24 4.78 -4.66
C GLY A 77 -1.90 4.93 -5.38
N GLY A 78 -1.64 6.08 -6.01
CA GLY A 78 -0.31 6.53 -6.41
C GLY A 78 0.19 7.61 -5.45
N VAL A 79 1.39 7.44 -4.88
CA VAL A 79 2.09 8.37 -3.94
C VAL A 79 1.42 8.52 -2.56
N ASN A 80 0.11 8.78 -2.50
CA ASN A 80 -0.62 8.97 -1.24
C ASN A 80 -0.58 7.75 -0.32
N SER A 81 -0.54 6.52 -0.84
CA SER A 81 -0.60 5.34 0.03
C SER A 81 0.64 5.13 0.90
N ARG A 82 1.85 5.50 0.44
CA ARG A 82 3.05 5.42 1.30
C ARG A 82 3.03 6.49 2.38
N GLU A 83 2.59 7.70 2.04
CA GLU A 83 2.42 8.78 3.00
C GLU A 83 1.30 8.48 4.00
N LEU A 84 0.19 7.89 3.54
CA LEU A 84 -0.91 7.41 4.36
C LEU A 84 -0.44 6.32 5.32
N GLU A 85 0.33 5.35 4.84
CA GLU A 85 0.91 4.28 5.65
C GLU A 85 1.91 4.84 6.68
N ARG A 86 2.74 5.82 6.28
CA ARG A 86 3.64 6.54 7.21
C ARG A 86 2.85 7.28 8.28
N ASN A 87 1.79 7.99 7.90
CA ASN A 87 0.94 8.74 8.82
C ASN A 87 0.14 7.81 9.74
N ALA A 88 -0.32 6.65 9.25
CA ALA A 88 -0.98 5.62 10.05
C ALA A 88 -0.01 4.96 11.04
N ASN A 89 1.20 4.63 10.61
CA ASN A 89 2.25 4.13 11.50
C ASN A 89 2.66 5.16 12.55
N ARG A 90 2.69 6.45 12.18
CA ARG A 90 2.89 7.53 13.13
C ARG A 90 1.76 7.57 14.16
N LEU A 91 0.49 7.59 13.74
CA LEU A 91 -0.65 7.55 14.66
C LEU A 91 -0.55 6.37 15.65
N LYS A 92 -0.22 5.18 15.15
CA LYS A 92 0.00 3.98 15.98
C LYS A 92 1.08 4.21 17.04
N SER A 93 2.20 4.83 16.67
CA SER A 93 3.29 5.15 17.60
C SER A 93 2.84 6.16 18.66
N GLU A 94 2.17 7.24 18.25
CA GLU A 94 1.71 8.29 19.17
C GLU A 94 0.66 7.75 20.16
N ILE A 95 -0.22 6.83 19.74
CA ILE A 95 -1.19 6.15 20.63
C ILE A 95 -0.49 5.27 21.67
N LYS A 96 0.56 4.52 21.27
CA LYS A 96 1.31 3.68 22.22
C LYS A 96 1.97 4.52 23.31
N GLU A 97 2.57 5.64 22.94
CA GLU A 97 3.19 6.55 23.90
C GLU A 97 2.14 7.24 24.78
N PHE A 98 0.99 7.62 24.21
CA PHE A 98 -0.14 8.13 24.98
C PHE A 98 -0.63 7.12 26.02
N LEU A 99 -0.72 5.84 25.66
CA LEU A 99 -1.07 4.77 26.61
C LEU A 99 -0.08 4.71 27.78
N VAL A 100 1.22 4.70 27.52
CA VAL A 100 2.25 4.70 28.57
C VAL A 100 2.12 5.94 29.47
N MET A 101 1.93 7.13 28.90
CA MET A 101 1.75 8.36 29.69
C MET A 101 0.49 8.30 30.56
N THR A 102 -0.60 7.69 30.09
CA THR A 102 -1.80 7.49 30.92
C THR A 102 -1.57 6.48 32.04
N GLU A 103 -0.76 5.45 31.82
CA GLU A 103 -0.37 4.50 32.87
C GLU A 103 0.50 5.18 33.93
N GLU A 104 1.47 6.00 33.51
CA GLU A 104 2.30 6.81 34.43
C GLU A 104 1.46 7.79 35.26
N PHE A 105 0.48 8.46 34.64
CA PHE A 105 -0.41 9.36 35.37
C PHE A 105 -1.29 8.62 36.39
N VAL A 106 -1.74 7.41 36.08
CA VAL A 106 -2.48 6.58 37.06
C VAL A 106 -1.57 6.17 38.23
N ALA A 107 -0.28 5.91 37.95
CA ALA A 107 0.71 5.58 38.98
C ALA A 107 1.09 6.79 39.86
N ASP A 108 1.09 8.00 39.28
CA ASP A 108 1.38 9.26 39.97
C ASP A 108 0.40 10.36 39.54
N LEU A 109 -0.67 10.50 40.34
CA LEU A 109 -1.76 11.46 40.11
C LEU A 109 -1.33 12.90 40.46
N SER A 110 -0.48 13.48 39.61
CA SER A 110 0.01 14.84 39.74
C SER A 110 -0.53 15.76 38.62
N GLU A 111 -0.65 17.05 38.93
CA GLU A 111 -1.08 18.06 37.95
C GLU A 111 -0.11 18.17 36.76
N GLU A 112 1.19 17.96 37.02
CA GLU A 112 2.22 17.95 35.99
C GLU A 112 2.01 16.80 35.01
N LYS A 113 1.82 15.56 35.51
CA LYS A 113 1.54 14.40 34.67
C LYS A 113 0.23 14.53 33.89
N PHE A 114 -0.80 15.11 34.50
CA PHE A 114 -2.05 15.40 33.79
C PHE A 114 -1.83 16.36 32.60
N LYS A 115 -1.01 17.40 32.77
CA LYS A 115 -0.66 18.34 31.68
C LYS A 115 0.14 17.65 30.56
N GLU A 116 1.00 16.68 30.88
CA GLU A 116 1.72 15.89 29.87
C GLU A 116 0.76 15.03 29.04
N VAL A 117 -0.18 14.34 29.70
CA VAL A 117 -1.22 13.55 29.05
C VAL A 117 -2.08 14.43 28.12
N ASP A 118 -2.55 15.58 28.59
CA ASP A 118 -3.37 16.50 27.78
C ASP A 118 -2.62 17.01 26.53
N LYS A 119 -1.35 17.39 26.70
CA LYS A 119 -0.48 17.76 25.55
C LYS A 119 -0.35 16.62 24.56
N LYS A 120 -0.17 15.38 25.02
CA LYS A 120 -0.02 14.21 24.15
C LYS A 120 -1.33 13.89 23.42
N LEU A 121 -2.48 14.05 24.05
CA LEU A 121 -3.79 13.89 23.41
C LEU A 121 -3.95 14.84 22.21
N ALA A 122 -3.47 16.09 22.34
CA ALA A 122 -3.46 17.04 21.22
C ALA A 122 -2.57 16.58 20.05
N VAL A 123 -1.45 15.89 20.31
CA VAL A 123 -0.59 15.30 19.27
C VAL A 123 -1.29 14.14 18.56
N VAL A 124 -1.95 13.25 19.31
CA VAL A 124 -2.74 12.15 18.75
C VAL A 124 -3.85 12.70 17.86
N LYS A 125 -4.58 13.73 18.32
CA LYS A 125 -5.61 14.41 17.52
C LYS A 125 -5.06 14.94 16.20
N LYS A 126 -3.91 15.62 16.22
CA LYS A 126 -3.25 16.12 15.00
C LYS A 126 -2.86 14.97 14.05
N ALA A 127 -2.43 13.82 14.56
CA ALA A 127 -2.12 12.66 13.73
C ALA A 127 -3.38 12.09 13.05
N ILE A 128 -4.52 12.07 13.74
CA ILE A 128 -5.82 11.70 13.16
C ILE A 128 -6.26 12.70 12.09
N ASP A 129 -6.13 14.00 12.37
CA ASP A 129 -6.53 15.05 11.43
C ASP A 129 -5.73 15.01 10.12
N LYS A 130 -4.47 14.52 10.14
CA LYS A 130 -3.68 14.27 8.93
C LYS A 130 -4.20 13.11 8.07
N LEU A 131 -4.94 12.17 8.67
CA LEU A 131 -5.49 11.01 7.96
C LEU A 131 -6.90 11.30 7.43
N LYS A 132 -7.71 12.12 8.13
CA LYS A 132 -9.09 12.46 7.76
C LYS A 132 -9.32 12.81 6.29
N PRO A 133 -8.50 13.63 5.60
CA PRO A 133 -8.76 13.99 4.20
C PRO A 133 -8.73 12.81 3.21
N ASN A 134 -8.28 11.64 3.66
CA ASN A 134 -8.13 10.44 2.85
C ASN A 134 -9.25 9.40 3.09
N PHE A 135 -10.24 9.72 3.92
CA PHE A 135 -11.38 8.86 4.29
C PHE A 135 -12.67 9.68 4.35
#